data_AF-A0A317IE28-F1
#
_entry.id   AF-A0A317IE28-F1
#
_cell.length_a   1.000
_cell.length_b   1.000
_cell.length_c   1.000
_cell.angle_alpha   90.00
_cell.angle_beta   90.00
_cell.angle_gamma   90.00
#
_symmetry.space_group_name_H-M   'P 1'
#
loop_
_entity.id
_entity.type
_entity.pdbx_description
1 polymer ?
#
loop_
_entity_poly.entity_id
_entity_poly.type
_entity_poly.pdbx_seq_one_letter_code
_entity_poly.pdbx_strand_id
1 'polypeptide(L)'
;NEGAMIEYGTDTTRTIASLIFSGTAKRFPNITWIFSHAGGTMPFLIERFLQFGASAEIIPGVTTTGQRVGISGNRMPGPEVLGYLRRFYYDTAQSSNPVALAALKKVVHVSQIVYGTDYWFRTAEDTDRGLRTATVFNSSELRAVNRTNAERILPALKIRSRSV
;
A
#
# COMPACT_ATOMS: atom_id res chain seq x y z
N ASN A 1 0.13 -26.52 -3.92
CA ASN A 1 -0.15 -25.66 -5.09
C ASN A 1 0.54 -24.31 -4.83
N GLU A 2 1.84 -24.22 -5.14
CA GLU A 2 2.70 -23.12 -4.70
C GLU A 2 2.38 -21.78 -5.39
N GLY A 3 1.77 -21.83 -6.58
CA GLY A 3 1.41 -20.62 -7.34
C GLY A 3 0.37 -19.73 -6.66
N ALA A 4 -0.59 -20.30 -5.91
CA ALA A 4 -1.69 -19.53 -5.34
C ALA A 4 -1.21 -18.45 -4.33
N MET A 5 -0.14 -18.73 -3.58
CA MET A 5 0.39 -17.81 -2.57
C MET A 5 1.03 -16.56 -3.19
N ILE A 6 1.67 -16.70 -4.35
CA ILE A 6 2.26 -15.57 -5.08
C ILE A 6 1.16 -14.76 -5.79
N GLU A 7 0.17 -15.46 -6.38
CA GLU A 7 -0.89 -14.83 -7.14
C GLU A 7 -1.79 -13.91 -6.30
N TYR A 8 -1.95 -14.14 -4.98
CA TYR A 8 -2.73 -13.24 -4.12
C TYR A 8 -2.19 -11.80 -4.11
N GLY A 9 -0.87 -11.63 -4.09
CA GLY A 9 -0.24 -10.31 -4.18
C GLY A 9 -0.47 -9.67 -5.55
N THR A 10 -0.41 -10.45 -6.62
CA THR A 10 -0.67 -9.99 -7.99
C THR A 10 -2.14 -9.60 -8.18
N ASP A 11 -3.09 -10.34 -7.61
CA ASP A 11 -4.51 -10.05 -7.69
C ASP A 11 -4.89 -8.80 -6.88
N THR A 12 -4.25 -8.59 -5.73
CA THR A 12 -4.33 -7.33 -4.98
C THR A 12 -3.87 -6.15 -5.85
N THR A 13 -2.71 -6.27 -6.51
CA THR A 13 -2.20 -5.25 -7.45
C THR A 13 -3.18 -4.98 -8.59
N ARG A 14 -3.76 -6.04 -9.19
CA ARG A 14 -4.76 -5.93 -10.25
C ARG A 14 -6.00 -5.18 -9.76
N THR A 15 -6.43 -5.44 -8.54
CA THR A 15 -7.56 -4.74 -7.92
C THR A 15 -7.29 -3.24 -7.75
N ILE A 16 -6.10 -2.87 -7.29
CA ILE A 16 -5.68 -1.46 -7.20
C ILE A 16 -5.75 -0.80 -8.57
N ALA A 17 -5.18 -1.43 -9.60
CA ALA A 17 -5.21 -0.91 -10.98
C ALA A 17 -6.64 -0.77 -11.50
N SER A 18 -7.49 -1.78 -11.27
CA SER A 18 -8.89 -1.75 -11.67
C SER A 18 -9.63 -0.56 -11.06
N LEU A 19 -9.48 -0.31 -9.76
CA LEU A 19 -10.12 0.81 -9.07
C LEU A 19 -9.70 2.18 -9.62
N ILE A 20 -8.42 2.33 -9.99
CA ILE A 20 -7.89 3.56 -10.59
C ILE A 20 -8.41 3.73 -12.03
N PHE A 21 -8.15 2.76 -12.91
CA PHE A 21 -8.38 2.93 -14.35
C PHE A 21 -9.84 2.80 -14.76
N SER A 22 -10.68 2.10 -13.98
CA SER A 22 -12.13 2.14 -14.17
C SER A 22 -12.75 3.47 -13.75
N GLY A 23 -12.01 4.34 -13.04
CA GLY A 23 -12.54 5.56 -12.44
C GLY A 23 -13.36 5.33 -11.18
N THR A 24 -13.43 4.10 -10.65
CA THR A 24 -14.17 3.79 -9.42
C THR A 24 -13.66 4.61 -8.23
N ALA A 25 -12.33 4.72 -8.07
CA ALA A 25 -11.71 5.52 -7.02
C ALA A 25 -12.00 7.03 -7.14
N LYS A 26 -12.23 7.50 -8.37
CA LYS A 26 -12.66 8.88 -8.69
C LYS A 26 -14.13 9.10 -8.37
N ARG A 27 -14.98 8.14 -8.75
CA ARG A 27 -16.44 8.18 -8.54
C ARG A 27 -16.82 8.10 -7.07
N PHE A 28 -16.05 7.36 -6.27
CA PHE A 28 -16.30 7.17 -4.84
C PHE A 28 -15.13 7.71 -3.98
N PRO A 29 -14.96 9.05 -3.91
CA PRO A 29 -13.82 9.67 -3.25
C PRO A 29 -13.87 9.57 -1.71
N ASN A 30 -14.99 9.13 -1.13
CA ASN A 30 -15.14 9.04 0.32
C ASN A 30 -14.91 7.61 0.86
N ILE A 31 -14.69 6.62 -0.02
CA ILE A 31 -14.33 5.27 0.43
C ILE A 31 -12.86 5.27 0.87
N THR A 32 -12.61 4.68 2.04
CA THR A 32 -11.27 4.36 2.54
C THR A 32 -10.91 2.94 2.13
N TRP A 33 -10.01 2.82 1.16
CA TRP A 33 -9.50 1.53 0.70
C TRP A 33 -8.24 1.15 1.48
N ILE A 34 -8.21 -0.08 1.99
CA ILE A 34 -7.04 -0.68 2.67
C ILE A 34 -6.68 -1.95 1.88
N PHE A 35 -5.46 -2.01 1.34
CA PHE A 35 -4.97 -3.15 0.60
C PHE A 35 -4.05 -4.01 1.46
N SER A 36 -4.25 -5.32 1.37
CA SER A 36 -3.45 -6.29 2.11
C SER A 36 -2.04 -6.40 1.56
N HIS A 37 -1.16 -6.93 2.40
CA HIS A 37 0.18 -7.40 2.02
C HIS A 37 1.02 -6.31 1.36
N ALA A 38 1.05 -5.12 1.97
CA ALA A 38 1.75 -3.95 1.46
C ALA A 38 1.32 -3.51 0.03
N GLY A 39 0.11 -3.87 -0.40
CA GLY A 39 -0.38 -3.64 -1.76
C GLY A 39 0.09 -4.68 -2.77
N GLY A 40 0.51 -5.86 -2.30
CA GLY A 40 0.99 -6.95 -3.12
C GLY A 40 2.25 -6.59 -3.90
N THR A 41 2.19 -6.72 -5.22
CA THR A 41 3.30 -6.37 -6.12
C THR A 41 3.27 -4.92 -6.61
N MET A 42 2.30 -4.11 -6.19
CA MET A 42 2.13 -2.72 -6.66
C MET A 42 3.40 -1.87 -6.49
N PRO A 43 4.08 -1.84 -5.33
CA PRO A 43 5.25 -0.97 -5.16
C PRO A 43 6.36 -1.28 -6.17
N PHE A 44 6.54 -2.57 -6.50
CA PHE A 44 7.53 -3.02 -7.48
C PHE A 44 7.08 -2.76 -8.92
N LEU A 45 5.78 -2.82 -9.19
CA LEU A 45 5.20 -2.66 -10.52
C LEU A 45 4.76 -1.22 -10.82
N ILE A 46 5.25 -0.23 -10.08
CA ILE A 46 4.75 1.16 -10.18
C ILE A 46 4.80 1.73 -11.60
N GLU A 47 5.83 1.40 -12.39
CA GLU A 47 5.93 1.83 -13.80
C GLU A 47 4.85 1.21 -14.68
N ARG A 48 4.30 0.05 -14.32
CA ARG A 48 3.17 -0.56 -15.04
C ARG A 48 1.85 0.16 -14.80
N PHE A 49 1.75 0.91 -13.71
CA PHE A 49 0.63 1.83 -13.49
C PHE A 49 0.75 3.10 -14.34
N LEU A 50 1.93 3.41 -14.89
CA LEU A 50 2.12 4.59 -15.75
C LEU A 50 1.92 4.24 -17.23
N GLN A 51 0.68 3.90 -17.59
CA GLN A 51 0.33 3.44 -18.94
C GLN A 51 0.52 4.53 -20.01
N PHE A 52 0.68 4.10 -21.27
CA PHE A 52 0.79 4.97 -22.46
C PHE A 52 1.92 6.01 -22.38
N GLY A 53 3.03 5.64 -21.75
CA GLY A 53 4.20 6.50 -21.59
C GLY A 53 3.96 7.66 -20.62
N ALA A 54 2.99 7.53 -19.70
CA ALA A 54 2.85 8.49 -18.62
C ALA A 54 4.14 8.52 -17.79
N SER A 55 4.52 9.72 -17.36
CA SER A 55 5.67 9.95 -16.49
C SER A 55 5.22 10.52 -15.16
N ALA A 56 5.92 10.18 -14.09
CA ALA A 56 5.64 10.71 -12.77
C ALA A 56 6.90 10.70 -11.89
N GLU A 57 6.99 11.70 -11.02
CA GLU A 57 8.00 11.77 -9.98
C GLU A 57 7.60 10.88 -8.79
N ILE A 58 8.28 9.74 -8.66
CA ILE A 58 7.96 8.73 -7.62
C ILE A 58 8.50 9.16 -6.26
N ILE A 59 9.70 9.74 -6.26
CA ILE A 59 10.34 10.38 -5.10
C ILE A 59 11.07 11.64 -5.58
N PRO A 60 11.38 12.61 -4.69
CA PRO A 60 12.04 13.85 -5.08
C PRO A 60 13.28 13.62 -5.94
N GLY A 61 13.29 14.21 -7.14
CA GLY A 61 14.36 14.11 -8.13
C GLY A 61 14.37 12.84 -8.98
N VAL A 62 13.42 11.91 -8.79
CA VAL A 62 13.35 10.63 -9.52
C VAL A 62 12.03 10.51 -10.26
N THR A 63 12.09 10.83 -11.55
CA THR A 63 11.00 10.63 -12.50
C THR A 63 11.17 9.31 -13.22
N THR A 64 10.10 8.51 -13.26
CA THR A 64 10.03 7.33 -14.12
C THR A 64 8.94 7.50 -15.17
N THR A 65 9.03 6.71 -16.24
CA THR A 65 8.08 6.68 -17.35
C THR A 65 7.67 5.24 -17.58
N GLY A 66 6.37 4.99 -17.59
CA GLY A 66 5.89 3.63 -17.82
C GLY A 66 5.87 3.23 -19.28
N GLN A 67 5.25 2.07 -19.52
CA GLN A 67 5.22 1.44 -20.83
C GLN A 67 4.51 2.34 -21.87
N ARG A 68 5.20 2.63 -22.98
CA ARG A 68 4.68 3.49 -24.07
C ARG A 68 3.54 2.86 -24.85
N VAL A 69 3.58 1.53 -25.01
CA VAL A 69 2.55 0.76 -25.70
C VAL A 69 1.56 0.22 -24.67
N GLY A 70 0.32 0.67 -24.74
CA GLY A 70 -0.79 0.10 -23.96
C GLY A 70 -1.64 -0.82 -24.83
N ILE A 71 -2.15 -1.89 -24.23
CA ILE A 71 -3.01 -2.87 -24.93
C ILE A 71 -4.47 -2.42 -24.87
N SER A 72 -4.89 -1.76 -23.79
CA SER A 72 -6.20 -1.13 -23.58
C SER A 72 -6.19 -0.39 -22.23
N GLY A 73 -7.12 0.53 -22.00
CA GLY A 73 -7.28 1.20 -20.71
C GLY A 73 -7.54 2.70 -20.82
N ASN A 74 -8.01 3.29 -19.72
CA ASN A 74 -8.24 4.72 -19.64
C ASN A 74 -6.90 5.45 -19.45
N ARG A 75 -6.60 6.41 -20.32
CA ARG A 75 -5.37 7.22 -20.21
C ARG A 75 -5.49 8.13 -18.99
N MET A 76 -4.56 7.98 -18.06
CA MET A 76 -4.50 8.81 -16.86
C MET A 76 -3.09 9.40 -16.72
N PRO A 77 -2.95 10.71 -16.44
CA PRO A 77 -1.66 11.32 -16.16
C PRO A 77 -0.97 10.63 -14.98
N GLY A 78 0.35 10.45 -15.07
CA GLY A 78 1.14 9.79 -14.03
C GLY A 78 0.97 10.39 -12.64
N PRO A 79 0.96 11.73 -12.47
CA PRO A 79 0.67 12.35 -11.17
C PRO A 79 -0.72 12.01 -10.61
N GLU A 80 -1.74 11.85 -11.45
CA GLU A 80 -3.09 11.46 -11.01
C GLU A 80 -3.09 10.00 -10.52
N VAL A 81 -2.43 9.10 -11.26
CA VAL A 81 -2.26 7.69 -10.84
C VAL A 81 -1.55 7.61 -9.49
N LEU A 82 -0.42 8.31 -9.33
CA LEU A 82 0.30 8.38 -8.05
C LEU A 82 -0.55 8.99 -6.94
N GLY A 83 -1.39 9.97 -7.26
CA GLY A 83 -2.34 10.57 -6.32
C GLY A 83 -3.26 9.52 -5.69
N TYR A 84 -3.80 8.59 -6.49
CA TYR A 84 -4.60 7.48 -5.97
C TYR A 84 -3.77 6.49 -5.16
N LEU A 85 -2.63 6.03 -5.69
CA LEU A 85 -1.74 5.10 -4.97
C LEU A 85 -1.33 5.65 -3.60
N ARG A 86 -1.02 6.94 -3.51
CA ARG A 86 -0.62 7.63 -2.27
C ARG A 86 -1.79 7.98 -1.35
N ARG A 87 -3.04 7.86 -1.82
CA ARG A 87 -4.25 8.11 -1.01
C ARG A 87 -4.77 6.85 -0.33
N PHE A 88 -4.60 5.68 -0.94
CA PHE A 88 -5.00 4.41 -0.35
C PHE A 88 -4.18 4.04 0.89
N TYR A 89 -4.67 3.08 1.67
CA TYR A 89 -3.96 2.50 2.81
C TYR A 89 -3.47 1.10 2.49
N TYR A 90 -2.44 0.67 3.22
CA TYR A 90 -1.75 -0.60 3.01
C TYR A 90 -1.45 -1.23 4.36
N ASP A 91 -1.80 -2.50 4.55
CA ASP A 91 -1.46 -3.21 5.78
C ASP A 91 -0.05 -3.84 5.74
N THR A 92 0.44 -4.27 6.90
CA THR A 92 1.74 -4.96 7.03
C THR A 92 1.64 -6.48 7.02
N ALA A 93 0.45 -7.05 6.76
CA ALA A 93 0.21 -8.49 6.83
C ALA A 93 1.16 -9.22 5.88
N GLN A 94 1.85 -10.27 6.36
CA GLN A 94 2.88 -11.01 5.60
C GLN A 94 3.95 -10.16 4.87
N SER A 95 4.08 -8.88 5.19
CA SER A 95 4.95 -7.92 4.51
C SER A 95 5.84 -7.16 5.48
N SER A 96 6.02 -7.65 6.70
CA SER A 96 6.81 -7.03 7.77
C SER A 96 8.34 -7.21 7.60
N ASN A 97 8.85 -7.19 6.37
CA ASN A 97 10.26 -7.36 6.05
C ASN A 97 10.83 -6.07 5.40
N PRO A 98 12.16 -5.83 5.49
CA PRO A 98 12.74 -4.57 5.00
C PRO A 98 12.60 -4.35 3.50
N VAL A 99 12.54 -5.41 2.69
CA VAL A 99 12.48 -5.30 1.22
C VAL A 99 11.12 -4.74 0.79
N ALA A 100 10.03 -5.36 1.25
CA ALA A 100 8.67 -4.94 0.89
C ALA A 100 8.34 -3.56 1.48
N LEU A 101 8.66 -3.33 2.75
CA LEU A 101 8.34 -2.06 3.42
C LEU A 101 9.17 -0.89 2.92
N ALA A 102 10.45 -1.10 2.58
CA ALA A 102 11.25 -0.03 1.99
C ALA A 102 10.67 0.40 0.64
N ALA A 103 10.24 -0.56 -0.21
CA ALA A 103 9.58 -0.25 -1.47
C ALA A 103 8.27 0.52 -1.25
N LEU A 104 7.39 0.03 -0.37
CA LEU A 104 6.12 0.70 -0.06
C LEU A 104 6.35 2.12 0.48
N LYS A 105 7.26 2.30 1.45
CA LYS A 105 7.58 3.59 2.07
C LYS A 105 8.19 4.61 1.09
N LYS A 106 8.78 4.17 -0.02
CA LYS A 106 9.21 5.08 -1.10
C LYS A 106 8.04 5.56 -1.95
N VAL A 107 6.97 4.78 -2.06
CA VAL A 107 5.81 5.13 -2.88
C VAL A 107 4.80 5.99 -2.11
N VAL A 108 4.54 5.64 -0.84
CA VAL A 108 3.48 6.25 -0.02
C VAL A 108 4.00 6.84 1.28
N HIS A 109 3.31 7.85 1.79
CA HIS A 109 3.63 8.41 3.10
C HIS A 109 3.31 7.41 4.22
N VAL A 110 4.11 7.41 5.29
CA VAL A 110 3.94 6.47 6.42
C VAL A 110 2.55 6.52 7.05
N SER A 111 1.85 7.65 6.96
CA SER A 111 0.46 7.81 7.43
C SER A 111 -0.55 6.90 6.72
N GLN A 112 -0.15 6.28 5.62
CA GLN A 112 -0.95 5.36 4.82
C GLN A 112 -0.63 3.88 5.08
N ILE A 113 0.30 3.59 5.97
CA ILE A 113 0.67 2.23 6.33
C ILE A 113 0.02 1.89 7.68
N VAL A 114 -0.72 0.79 7.74
CA VAL A 114 -1.43 0.34 8.95
C VAL A 114 -0.97 -1.05 9.35
N TYR A 115 -1.03 -1.36 10.63
CA TYR A 115 -0.66 -2.69 11.13
C TYR A 115 -1.65 -3.77 10.69
N GLY A 116 -1.13 -4.91 10.23
CA GLY A 116 -1.89 -6.10 9.88
C GLY A 116 -1.08 -7.36 10.17
N THR A 117 -1.76 -8.40 10.68
CA THR A 117 -1.10 -9.65 11.12
C THR A 117 -1.25 -10.80 10.14
N ASP A 118 -2.36 -10.87 9.41
CA ASP A 118 -2.82 -12.08 8.69
C ASP A 118 -3.22 -13.24 9.62
N TYR A 119 -3.78 -12.95 10.80
CA TYR A 119 -4.31 -13.98 11.68
C TYR A 119 -5.50 -14.70 11.02
N TRP A 120 -5.59 -16.03 11.02
CA TRP A 120 -4.85 -17.04 11.78
C TRP A 120 -3.69 -17.73 11.02
N PHE A 121 -3.39 -17.28 9.80
CA PHE A 121 -2.27 -17.80 9.02
C PHE A 121 -0.90 -17.37 9.59
N ARG A 122 -0.88 -16.30 10.39
CA ARG A 122 0.30 -15.73 11.05
C ARG A 122 -0.04 -15.26 12.47
N THR A 123 1.00 -14.91 13.23
CA THR A 123 0.85 -14.39 14.60
C THR A 123 1.18 -12.89 14.66
N ALA A 124 0.62 -12.20 15.67
CA ALA A 124 0.99 -10.81 15.94
C ALA A 124 2.47 -10.68 16.35
N GLU A 125 3.02 -11.71 17.00
CA GLU A 125 4.44 -11.75 17.40
C GLU A 125 5.36 -11.74 16.18
N ASP A 126 5.06 -12.53 15.15
CA ASP A 126 5.85 -12.56 13.91
C ASP A 126 5.87 -11.20 13.22
N THR A 127 4.70 -10.53 13.14
CA THR A 127 4.59 -9.21 12.53
C THR A 127 5.32 -8.15 13.36
N ASP A 128 5.15 -8.12 14.68
CA ASP A 128 5.81 -7.14 15.56
C ASP A 128 7.33 -7.31 15.52
N ARG A 129 7.82 -8.56 15.59
CA ARG A 129 9.24 -8.87 15.44
C ARG A 129 9.76 -8.36 14.10
N GLY A 130 9.09 -8.70 13.00
CA GLY A 130 9.46 -8.25 11.66
C GLY A 130 9.54 -6.74 11.53
N LEU A 131 8.51 -6.01 12.00
CA LEU A 131 8.48 -4.55 11.94
C LEU A 131 9.61 -3.90 12.76
N ARG A 132 9.95 -4.46 13.92
CA ARG A 132 11.07 -3.96 14.74
C ARG A 132 12.43 -4.25 14.10
N THR A 133 12.63 -5.46 13.59
CA THR A 133 13.93 -5.88 13.04
C THR A 133 14.17 -5.35 11.63
N ALA A 134 13.13 -4.99 10.89
CA ALA A 134 13.25 -4.45 9.54
C ALA A 134 13.92 -3.07 9.48
N THR A 135 13.93 -2.32 10.60
CA THR A 135 14.55 -0.98 10.74
C THR A 135 14.13 0.05 9.66
N VAL A 136 13.03 -0.20 8.95
CA VAL A 136 12.46 0.70 7.93
C VAL A 136 11.78 1.92 8.56
N PHE A 137 11.23 1.77 9.76
CA PHE A 137 10.54 2.81 10.50
C PHE A 137 11.36 3.26 11.70
N ASN A 138 11.42 4.58 11.91
CA ASN A 138 11.89 5.12 13.18
C ASN A 138 10.83 4.90 14.30
N SER A 139 11.17 5.24 15.54
CA SER A 139 10.29 4.98 16.69
C SER A 139 8.93 5.69 16.61
N SER A 140 8.82 6.89 16.01
CA SER A 140 7.54 7.59 15.89
C SER A 140 6.70 7.02 14.76
N GLU A 141 7.33 6.69 13.63
CA GLU A 141 6.71 6.01 12.50
C GLU A 141 6.16 4.63 12.90
N LEU A 142 6.92 3.84 13.65
CA LEU A 142 6.49 2.52 14.10
C LEU A 142 5.26 2.62 15.01
N ARG A 143 5.22 3.61 15.92
CA ARG A 143 4.01 3.90 16.72
C ARG A 143 2.82 4.27 15.85
N ALA A 144 3.06 5.02 14.78
CA ALA A 144 1.99 5.42 13.86
C ALA A 144 1.41 4.23 13.10
N VAL A 145 2.28 3.39 12.52
CA VAL A 145 1.89 2.15 11.83
C VAL A 145 1.13 1.22 12.79
N ASN A 146 1.65 1.03 14.00
CA ASN A 146 1.05 0.13 14.99
C ASN A 146 -0.31 0.59 15.52
N ARG A 147 -0.65 1.88 15.42
CA ARG A 147 -1.86 2.40 16.07
C ARG A 147 -2.45 3.66 15.45
N THR A 148 -1.74 4.77 15.50
CA THR A 148 -2.38 6.09 15.30
C THR A 148 -2.87 6.31 13.86
N ASN A 149 -2.27 5.64 12.88
CA ASN A 149 -2.77 5.64 11.50
C ASN A 149 -4.13 4.97 11.39
N ALA A 150 -4.33 3.82 12.06
CA ALA A 150 -5.60 3.10 12.06
C ALA A 150 -6.69 3.89 12.82
N GLU A 151 -6.36 4.51 13.96
CA GLU A 151 -7.28 5.36 14.72
C GLU A 151 -7.85 6.52 13.89
N ARG A 152 -7.11 7.03 12.90
CA ARG A 152 -7.56 8.11 12.01
C ARG A 152 -8.69 7.66 11.08
N ILE A 153 -8.69 6.41 10.64
CA ILE A 153 -9.66 5.86 9.67
C ILE A 153 -10.70 4.96 10.29
N LEU A 154 -10.45 4.47 11.50
CA LEU A 154 -11.37 3.66 12.29
C LEU A 154 -11.54 4.33 13.66
N PRO A 155 -12.35 5.40 13.77
CA PRO A 155 -12.46 6.21 14.99
C PRO A 155 -12.87 5.41 16.23
N ALA A 156 -13.58 4.29 16.05
CA ALA A 156 -13.95 3.38 17.13
C ALA A 156 -12.72 2.79 17.88
N LEU A 157 -11.55 2.72 17.24
CA LEU A 157 -10.32 2.25 17.88
C LEU A 157 -9.73 3.24 18.89
N LYS A 158 -10.10 4.53 18.82
CA LYS A 158 -9.64 5.55 19.78
C LYS A 158 -10.17 5.29 21.20
N ILE A 159 -11.26 4.53 21.32
CA ILE A 159 -11.96 4.31 22.60
C ILE A 159 -11.76 2.87 23.06
N ARG A 160 -10.56 2.56 23.59
CA ARG A 160 -10.30 1.48 24.57
C ARG A 160 -9.03 1.76 25.38
N SER A 161 -8.96 2.89 26.08
CA SER A 161 -8.31 2.92 27.39
C SER A 161 -9.41 2.75 28.43
N ARG A 162 -9.87 1.51 28.63
CA ARG A 162 -10.52 1.22 29.91
C ARG A 162 -9.42 1.35 30.94
N SER A 163 -9.49 2.42 31.74
CA SER A 163 -8.85 2.45 33.05
C SER A 163 -9.26 1.16 33.75
N VAL A 164 -8.29 0.29 33.98
CA VAL A 164 -8.37 -0.75 35.02
C VAL A 164 -7.42 -0.29 36.11
#